data_AF-A0A2S7NSW0-F1
#
_entry.id   AF-A0A2S7NSW0-F1
#
_cell.length_a   1.000
_cell.length_b   1.000
_cell.length_c   1.000
_cell.angle_alpha   90.00
_cell.angle_beta   90.00
_cell.angle_gamma   90.00
#
_symmetry.space_group_name_H-M   'P 1'
#
loop_
_entity.id
_entity.type
_entity.pdbx_description
1 polymer ?
#
loop_
_entity_poly.entity_id
_entity_poly.type
_entity_poly.pdbx_seq_one_letter_code
_entity_poly.pdbx_strand_id
1 'polypeptide(L)'
;MATAMSVPTPKTPTRRELSRDDRLRIQTLYFDTNWDRTKICLQTNFTYDQINYALTHRLTPQKQKTGRHVVLNTPQRKRLIEWVTASPENRETQ
;
A
#
# COMPACT_ATOMS: atom_id res chain seq x y z
N MET A 1 35.14 -15.10 17.37
CA MET A 1 34.74 -13.88 16.64
C MET A 1 33.23 -13.82 16.64
N ALA A 2 32.61 -13.04 17.53
CA ALA A 2 31.15 -12.95 17.63
C ALA A 2 30.62 -12.01 16.53
N THR A 3 29.87 -12.57 15.59
CA THR A 3 29.22 -11.82 14.52
C THR A 3 28.08 -11.00 15.13
N ALA A 4 28.22 -9.68 15.18
CA ALA A 4 27.17 -8.79 15.66
C ALA A 4 26.01 -8.79 14.66
N MET A 5 24.92 -9.48 15.02
CA MET A 5 23.66 -9.48 14.25
C MET A 5 23.03 -8.08 14.36
N SER A 6 23.18 -7.25 13.32
CA SER A 6 22.51 -5.96 13.21
C SER A 6 21.07 -6.19 12.76
N VAL A 7 20.11 -6.04 13.68
CA VAL A 7 18.68 -6.12 13.37
C VAL A 7 18.24 -4.73 12.88
N PRO A 8 17.73 -4.58 11.65
CA PRO A 8 17.26 -3.30 11.15
C PRO A 8 16.06 -2.84 11.98
N THR A 9 16.20 -1.72 12.68
CA THR A 9 15.09 -1.09 13.39
C THR A 9 14.15 -0.40 12.39
N PRO A 10 12.84 -0.67 12.44
CA PRO A 10 11.89 0.00 11.56
C PRO A 10 11.89 1.51 11.86
N LYS A 11 11.86 2.33 10.80
CA LYS A 11 11.78 3.79 10.95
C LYS A 11 10.44 4.15 11.59
N THR A 12 10.48 4.80 12.75
CA THR A 12 9.27 5.31 13.40
C THR A 12 8.72 6.49 12.60
N PRO A 13 7.45 6.48 12.18
CA PRO A 13 6.86 7.63 11.50
C PRO A 13 6.81 8.82 12.44
N THR A 14 7.31 9.97 11.97
CA THR A 14 7.39 11.23 12.74
C THR A 14 6.05 11.95 12.86
N ARG A 15 5.05 11.56 12.06
CA ARG A 15 3.72 12.16 12.04
C ARG A 15 2.66 11.08 11.97
N ARG A 16 1.50 11.36 12.55
CA ARG A 16 0.32 10.50 12.45
C ARG A 16 -0.08 10.35 10.98
N GLU A 17 -0.22 9.13 10.51
CA GLU A 17 -0.74 8.85 9.17
C GLU A 17 -2.25 9.09 9.12
N LEU A 18 -2.76 9.54 7.96
CA LEU A 18 -4.19 9.68 7.77
C LEU A 18 -4.83 8.31 7.55
N SER A 19 -5.85 8.03 8.35
CA SER A 19 -6.76 6.92 8.09
C SER A 19 -7.65 7.21 6.87
N ARG A 20 -8.38 6.20 6.41
CA ARG A 20 -9.40 6.35 5.37
C ARG A 20 -10.46 7.37 5.78
N ASP A 21 -10.93 7.29 7.02
CA ASP A 21 -12.02 8.13 7.52
C ASP A 21 -11.57 9.57 7.73
N ASP A 22 -10.30 9.78 8.12
CA ASP A 22 -9.69 11.11 8.17
C ASP A 22 -9.69 11.75 6.76
N ARG A 23 -9.32 11.00 5.73
CA ARG A 23 -9.39 11.48 4.33
C ARG A 23 -10.83 11.77 3.90
N LEU A 24 -11.79 10.94 4.30
CA LEU A 24 -13.19 11.12 3.95
C LEU A 24 -13.71 12.42 4.56
N ARG A 25 -13.43 12.63 5.85
CA ARG A 25 -13.79 13.84 6.57
C ARG A 25 -13.20 15.08 5.91
N ILE A 26 -11.92 15.07 5.52
CA ILE A 26 -11.29 16.21 4.83
C ILE A 26 -11.96 16.48 3.50
N GLN A 27 -12.23 15.44 2.69
CA GLN A 27 -12.87 15.60 1.39
C GLN A 27 -14.30 16.15 1.54
N THR A 28 -15.09 15.64 2.48
CA THR A 28 -16.43 16.17 2.79
C THR A 28 -16.38 17.63 3.24
N LEU A 29 -15.45 18.00 4.13
CA LEU A 29 -15.31 19.39 4.55
C LEU A 29 -14.96 20.32 3.38
N TYR A 30 -14.10 19.87 2.47
CA TYR A 30 -13.67 20.68 1.34
C TYR A 30 -14.73 20.75 0.22
N PHE A 31 -15.26 19.62 -0.23
CA PHE A 31 -16.16 19.57 -1.39
C PHE A 31 -17.63 19.82 -1.04
N ASP A 32 -18.12 19.28 0.08
CA ASP A 32 -19.54 19.39 0.43
C ASP A 32 -19.84 20.67 1.22
N THR A 33 -18.93 21.05 2.13
CA THR A 33 -19.11 22.26 2.97
C THR A 33 -18.35 23.49 2.47
N ASN A 34 -17.56 23.34 1.40
CA ASN A 34 -16.78 24.39 0.75
C ASN A 34 -15.83 25.15 1.70
N TRP A 35 -15.27 24.45 2.69
CA TRP A 35 -14.30 25.05 3.62
C TRP A 35 -12.93 25.22 2.97
N ASP A 36 -12.25 26.32 3.33
CA ASP A 36 -10.86 26.51 2.92
C ASP A 36 -9.91 25.55 3.69
N ARG A 37 -8.79 25.22 3.05
CA ARG A 37 -7.76 24.31 3.61
C ARG A 37 -7.22 24.82 4.95
N THR A 38 -7.08 26.14 5.11
CA THR A 38 -6.62 26.77 6.35
C THR A 38 -7.60 26.52 7.51
N LYS A 39 -8.90 26.65 7.23
CA LYS A 39 -9.98 26.38 8.18
C LYS A 39 -10.03 24.90 8.56
N ILE A 40 -9.84 24.00 7.60
CA ILE A 40 -9.77 22.56 7.85
C ILE A 40 -8.56 22.24 8.74
N CYS A 41 -7.40 22.84 8.48
CA CYS A 41 -6.19 22.69 9.29
C CYS A 41 -6.44 23.07 10.75
N LEU A 42 -7.09 24.23 10.97
CA LEU A 42 -7.41 24.72 12.31
C LEU A 42 -8.39 23.80 13.06
N GLN A 43 -9.37 23.23 12.37
CA GLN A 43 -10.41 22.40 13.00
C GLN A 43 -9.99 20.94 13.22
N THR A 44 -9.14 20.39 12.36
CA THR A 44 -8.82 18.95 12.35
C THR A 44 -7.43 18.62 12.89
N ASN A 45 -6.58 19.64 13.11
CA ASN A 45 -5.19 19.51 13.56
C ASN A 45 -4.31 18.63 12.64
N PHE A 46 -4.73 18.43 11.38
CA PHE A 46 -3.90 17.85 10.33
C PHE A 46 -3.04 18.94 9.69
N THR A 47 -1.85 18.56 9.21
CA THR A 47 -0.98 19.52 8.54
C THR A 47 -1.54 19.92 7.18
N TYR A 48 -1.11 21.08 6.68
CA TYR A 48 -1.49 21.52 5.34
C TYR A 48 -1.13 20.50 4.26
N ASP A 49 0.06 19.88 4.35
CA ASP A 49 0.51 18.83 3.41
C ASP A 49 -0.40 17.60 3.43
N GLN A 50 -0.88 17.21 4.62
CA GLN A 50 -1.78 16.09 4.80
C GLN A 50 -3.15 16.35 4.16
N ILE A 51 -3.67 17.56 4.35
CA ILE A 51 -4.91 18.01 3.72
C ILE A 51 -4.74 18.03 2.20
N ASN A 52 -3.65 18.62 1.71
CA ASN A 52 -3.37 18.67 0.29
C ASN A 52 -3.28 17.25 -0.31
N TYR A 53 -2.55 16.34 0.34
CA TYR A 53 -2.45 14.95 -0.06
C TYR A 53 -3.81 14.26 -0.10
N ALA A 54 -4.65 14.47 0.91
CA ALA A 54 -6.00 13.88 0.98
C ALA A 54 -6.93 14.39 -0.12
N LEU A 55 -6.77 15.64 -0.57
CA LEU A 55 -7.55 16.21 -1.66
C LEU A 55 -7.06 15.77 -3.04
N THR A 56 -5.75 15.53 -3.22
CA THR A 56 -5.18 15.11 -4.51
C THR A 56 -5.27 13.60 -4.74
N HIS A 57 -5.36 12.79 -3.68
CA HIS A 57 -5.37 11.33 -3.77
C HIS A 57 -6.74 10.74 -3.48
N ARG A 58 -6.98 9.54 -4.03
CA ARG A 58 -8.20 8.77 -3.77
C ARG A 58 -8.29 8.38 -2.29
N LEU A 59 -9.52 8.26 -1.80
CA LEU A 59 -9.83 7.87 -0.43
C LEU A 59 -9.17 6.54 -0.01
N THR A 60 -9.25 5.57 -0.91
CA THR A 60 -8.67 4.24 -0.74
C THR A 60 -7.50 4.13 -1.70
N PRO A 61 -6.25 3.94 -1.23
CA PRO A 61 -5.11 3.80 -2.12
C PRO A 61 -5.29 2.62 -3.08
N GLN A 62 -5.58 2.91 -4.34
CA GLN A 62 -5.63 1.89 -5.39
C GLN A 62 -4.20 1.70 -5.89
N LYS A 63 -3.48 0.74 -5.31
CA LYS A 63 -2.14 0.41 -5.80
C LYS A 63 -2.26 -0.20 -7.19
N GLN A 64 -1.57 0.42 -8.15
CA GLN A 64 -1.31 -0.24 -9.43
C GLN A 64 -0.52 -1.53 -9.17
N LYS A 65 -0.57 -2.49 -10.09
CA LYS A 65 0.21 -3.72 -9.97
C LYS A 65 1.70 -3.35 -9.98
N THR A 66 2.31 -3.27 -8.81
CA THR A 66 3.73 -2.94 -8.61
C THR A 66 4.48 -4.19 -8.18
N GLY A 67 5.71 -4.37 -8.69
CA GLY A 67 6.57 -5.50 -8.36
C GLY A 67 7.20 -6.15 -9.60
N ARG A 68 8.03 -7.16 -9.39
CA ARG A 68 8.63 -7.93 -10.49
C ARG A 68 7.52 -8.62 -11.28
N HIS A 69 7.51 -8.42 -12.60
CA HIS A 69 6.58 -9.14 -13.48
C HIS A 69 6.76 -10.65 -13.30
N VAL A 70 5.63 -11.36 -13.26
CA VAL A 70 5.65 -12.82 -13.17
C VAL A 70 6.35 -13.36 -14.41
N VAL A 71 7.41 -14.16 -14.20
CA VAL A 71 8.22 -14.72 -15.29
C VAL A 71 7.41 -15.71 -16.14
N LEU A 72 6.46 -16.41 -15.51
CA LEU A 72 5.59 -17.38 -16.17
C LEU A 72 4.19 -16.80 -16.42
N ASN A 73 3.73 -16.96 -17.64
CA ASN A 73 2.38 -16.57 -18.03
C ASN A 73 1.34 -17.55 -17.44
N THR A 74 0.06 -17.15 -17.33
CA THR A 74 -0.99 -18.01 -16.76
C THR A 74 -1.08 -19.40 -17.40
N PRO A 75 -0.98 -19.57 -18.74
CA PRO A 75 -0.99 -20.90 -19.36
C PRO A 75 0.25 -21.74 -19.01
N GLN A 76 1.43 -21.11 -18.95
CA GLN A 76 2.67 -21.81 -18.59
C GLN A 76 2.63 -22.29 -17.15
N ARG A 77 2.10 -21.48 -16.24
CA ARG A 77 1.90 -21.86 -14.84
C ARG A 77 0.93 -23.04 -14.70
N LYS A 78 -0.18 -23.04 -15.45
CA LYS A 78 -1.13 -24.16 -15.45
C LYS A 78 -0.49 -25.45 -15.95
N ARG A 79 0.24 -25.40 -17.07
CA ARG A 79 0.96 -26.57 -17.61
C ARG A 79 1.99 -27.10 -16.63
N LEU A 80 2.72 -26.21 -15.94
CA LEU A 80 3.70 -26.63 -14.94
C LEU A 80 3.02 -27.31 -13.75
N ILE A 81 1.91 -26.75 -13.24
CA ILE A 81 1.12 -27.37 -12.18
C ILE A 81 0.61 -28.74 -12.62
N GLU A 82 -0.02 -28.82 -13.80
CA GLU A 82 -0.52 -30.07 -14.37
C GLU A 82 0.59 -31.12 -14.47
N TRP A 83 1.73 -30.76 -15.06
CA TRP A 83 2.88 -31.67 -15.21
C TRP A 83 3.42 -32.19 -13.87
N VAL A 84 3.62 -31.30 -12.88
CA VAL A 84 4.07 -31.69 -11.53
C VAL A 84 3.02 -32.59 -10.84
N THR A 85 1.73 -32.31 -11.03
CA THR A 85 0.68 -33.10 -10.38
C THR A 85 0.41 -34.44 -11.03
N ALA A 86 0.76 -34.62 -12.31
CA ALA A 86 0.41 -35.78 -13.13
C ALA A 86 1.05 -37.10 -12.70
N SER A 87 2.25 -37.10 -12.11
CA SER A 87 2.83 -38.32 -11.53
C SER A 87 3.77 -38.02 -10.36
N PRO A 88 4.02 -38.99 -9.45
CA PRO A 88 4.99 -38.86 -8.36
C PRO A 88 6.41 -38.58 -8.86
N GLU A 89 6.82 -39.22 -9.95
CA GLU A 89 8.17 -39.12 -10.51
C GLU A 89 8.49 -37.68 -10.98
N ASN A 90 7.51 -36.99 -11.58
CA ASN A 90 7.64 -35.59 -12.01
C ASN A 90 7.79 -34.62 -10.82
N ARG A 91 7.37 -35.01 -9.61
CA ARG A 91 7.51 -34.17 -8.39
C ARG A 91 8.91 -34.23 -7.82
N GLU A 92 9.59 -35.37 -7.98
CA GLU A 92 10.92 -35.62 -7.44
C GLU A 92 12.05 -35.12 -8.35
N THR A 93 11.74 -34.71 -9.58
CA THR A 93 12.74 -34.27 -10.57
C THR A 93 13.23 -32.82 -10.42
N GLN A 94 12.84 -32.10 -9.36
CA GLN A 94 13.22 -30.68 -9.13
C GLN A 94 14.46 -30.50 -8.27
#